data_AF-H8KT79-F1
#
_entry.id   AF-H8KT79-F1
#
_cell.length_a   1.000
_cell.length_b   1.000
_cell.length_c   1.000
_cell.angle_alpha   90.00
_cell.angle_beta   90.00
_cell.angle_gamma   90.00
#
_symmetry.space_group_name_H-M   'P 1'
#
loop_
_entity.id
_entity.type
_entity.pdbx_description
1 polymer ?
#
loop_
_entity_poly.entity_id
_entity_poly.type
_entity_poly.pdbx_seq_one_letter_code
_entity_poly.pdbx_strand_id
1 'polypeptide(L)'
;MFNRNLLYYAFVVLLTIPFNVSAQKNIKPYLGYYRASGGTHLLLEEDNTFCIIAYATFIKGFWSMEKGRIVVTPKNPTHCFELLGRYNPTIKEGFKIMFKGFSEEDTFLGKAGSDSMQRVFNKNPNCFDNPYVYQFKENTSRISFVDVISEAHIDYNRRNTYTFPLGQHNDFIAVYHDPGQYYDEMIFTIAQVSGKIILNGSNVFHKLPMDERLKKEMREIKEMAKQEGDINSVYCNPSYNVFDETAMSIEDNFSFDTAKNAFISKFNYVEGEELHPELKEDAYHSIGVLYKYDKILPATIALIPFKIIEKSLFIAKCAGEE
;
A
#
# COMPACT_ATOMS: atom_id res chain seq x y z
N MET A 1 -17.54 -52.26 -35.65
CA MET A 1 -18.07 -52.69 -34.33
C MET A 1 -17.44 -51.77 -33.29
N PHE A 2 -18.09 -50.71 -32.80
CA PHE A 2 -19.03 -50.67 -31.64
C PHE A 2 -18.50 -51.49 -30.44
N ASN A 3 -18.28 -50.99 -29.21
CA ASN A 3 -18.85 -49.93 -28.34
C ASN A 3 -17.73 -49.41 -27.39
N ARG A 4 -17.56 -48.12 -27.02
CA ARG A 4 -18.36 -47.20 -26.16
C ARG A 4 -18.59 -47.66 -24.71
N ASN A 5 -18.21 -46.75 -23.78
CA ASN A 5 -18.68 -46.57 -22.40
C ASN A 5 -18.06 -47.55 -21.36
N LEU A 6 -17.72 -47.20 -20.12
CA LEU A 6 -18.13 -46.07 -19.28
C LEU A 6 -17.23 -46.04 -18.02
N LEU A 7 -16.76 -44.84 -17.67
CA LEU A 7 -16.67 -44.26 -16.33
C LEU A 7 -15.94 -44.94 -15.14
N TYR A 8 -15.04 -44.13 -14.55
CA TYR A 8 -14.83 -43.82 -13.11
C TYR A 8 -14.18 -44.94 -12.29
N TYR A 9 -13.04 -44.72 -11.62
CA TYR A 9 -12.87 -43.75 -10.53
C TYR A 9 -11.51 -43.05 -10.60
N ALA A 10 -11.55 -41.72 -10.67
CA ALA A 10 -10.42 -40.87 -10.31
C ALA A 10 -10.22 -40.96 -8.79
N PHE A 11 -9.00 -41.32 -8.38
CA PHE A 11 -8.55 -41.24 -7.00
C PHE A 11 -8.37 -39.75 -6.67
N VAL A 12 -9.45 -39.09 -6.25
CA VAL A 12 -9.36 -37.75 -5.66
C VAL A 12 -8.81 -37.96 -4.25
N VAL A 13 -7.49 -37.93 -4.13
CA VAL A 13 -6.85 -37.63 -2.85
C VAL A 13 -7.19 -36.17 -2.57
N LEU A 14 -8.27 -35.95 -1.80
CA LEU A 14 -8.50 -34.68 -1.12
C LEU A 14 -7.29 -34.48 -0.19
N LEU A 15 -6.27 -33.78 -0.69
CA LEU A 15 -5.31 -33.08 0.15
C LEU A 15 -6.10 -31.97 0.85
N THR A 16 -6.81 -32.35 1.90
CA THR A 16 -7.15 -31.42 2.97
C THR A 16 -5.81 -31.00 3.57
N ILE A 17 -5.21 -29.96 3.01
CA ILE A 17 -4.19 -29.20 3.71
C ILE A 17 -4.89 -28.78 5.01
N PRO A 18 -4.48 -29.27 6.20
CA PRO A 18 -4.96 -28.66 7.40
C PRO A 18 -4.39 -27.25 7.34
N PHE A 19 -5.25 -26.27 7.06
CA PHE A 19 -5.05 -24.95 7.64
C PHE A 19 -4.91 -25.25 9.13
N ASN A 20 -3.67 -25.26 9.61
CA ASN A 20 -3.36 -25.16 11.02
C ASN A 20 -3.83 -23.78 11.44
N VAL A 21 -5.15 -23.60 11.55
CA VAL A 21 -5.72 -22.76 12.58
C VAL A 21 -5.30 -23.47 13.85
N SER A 22 -4.09 -23.14 14.32
CA SER A 22 -3.74 -23.36 15.70
C SER A 22 -4.81 -22.60 16.47
N ALA A 23 -5.85 -23.32 16.90
CA ALA A 23 -6.82 -22.80 17.82
C ALA A 23 -6.02 -22.42 19.06
N GLN A 24 -5.69 -21.14 19.16
CA GLN A 24 -4.88 -20.57 20.20
C GLN A 24 -5.67 -20.76 21.50
N LYS A 25 -5.40 -21.86 22.20
CA LYS A 25 -6.18 -22.24 23.37
C LYS A 25 -6.03 -21.14 24.42
N ASN A 26 -7.17 -20.57 24.82
CA ASN A 26 -7.32 -19.65 25.94
C ASN A 26 -6.65 -18.26 25.80
N ILE A 27 -6.94 -17.56 24.70
CA ILE A 27 -6.51 -16.16 24.49
C ILE A 27 -7.32 -15.11 25.26
N LYS A 28 -8.53 -15.47 25.70
CA LYS A 28 -9.47 -14.54 26.32
C LYS A 28 -8.89 -13.66 27.43
N PRO A 29 -7.99 -14.16 28.30
CA PRO A 29 -7.38 -13.32 29.34
C PRO A 29 -6.55 -12.15 28.77
N TYR A 30 -5.98 -12.30 27.57
CA TYR A 30 -5.05 -11.35 26.97
C TYR A 30 -5.72 -10.35 26.01
N LEU A 31 -6.97 -10.59 25.62
CA LEU A 31 -7.74 -9.66 24.81
C LEU A 31 -7.98 -8.34 25.51
N GLY A 32 -8.02 -7.26 24.75
CA GLY A 32 -8.43 -5.95 25.23
C GLY A 32 -7.38 -4.88 25.03
N TYR A 33 -7.55 -3.79 25.76
CA TYR A 33 -6.79 -2.57 25.58
C TYR A 33 -5.73 -2.40 26.64
N TYR A 34 -4.56 -1.97 26.19
CA TYR A 34 -3.37 -1.79 26.99
C TYR A 34 -2.81 -0.40 26.75
N ARG A 35 -2.31 0.23 27.81
CA ARG A 35 -1.68 1.54 27.75
C ARG A 35 -0.32 1.52 28.40
N ALA A 36 0.68 2.04 27.70
CA ALA A 36 1.99 2.32 28.25
C ALA A 36 2.13 3.81 28.63
N SER A 37 3.11 4.11 29.48
CA SER A 37 3.53 5.49 29.73
C SER A 37 3.93 6.18 28.42
N GLY A 38 3.64 7.48 28.29
CA GLY A 38 3.99 8.25 27.09
C GLY A 38 2.93 8.23 25.99
N GLY A 39 1.73 7.69 26.23
CA GLY A 39 0.61 7.78 25.29
C GLY A 39 0.61 6.71 24.19
N THR A 40 1.34 5.62 24.39
CA THR A 40 1.25 4.44 23.51
C THR A 40 0.11 3.54 23.94
N HIS A 41 -0.69 3.12 22.97
CA HIS A 41 -1.87 2.29 23.15
C HIS A 41 -1.72 1.02 22.32
N LEU A 42 -2.13 -0.12 22.86
CA LEU A 42 -2.15 -1.42 22.19
C LEU A 42 -3.53 -2.05 22.38
N LEU A 43 -4.14 -2.46 21.27
CA LEU A 43 -5.38 -3.21 21.25
C LEU A 43 -5.11 -4.62 20.70
N LEU A 44 -5.54 -5.65 21.44
CA LEU A 44 -5.52 -7.06 21.01
C LEU A 44 -6.96 -7.58 20.85
N GLU A 45 -7.30 -8.02 19.65
CA GLU A 45 -8.66 -8.40 19.28
C GLU A 45 -8.87 -9.92 19.17
N GLU A 46 -10.15 -10.32 19.21
CA GLU A 46 -10.58 -11.73 19.17
C GLU A 46 -10.28 -12.41 17.83
N ASP A 47 -10.23 -11.66 16.74
CA ASP A 47 -9.95 -12.12 15.38
C ASP A 47 -8.45 -12.18 15.06
N ASN A 48 -7.60 -12.18 16.09
CA ASN A 48 -6.15 -12.17 15.98
C ASN A 48 -5.55 -10.90 15.36
N THR A 49 -6.30 -9.81 15.24
CA THR A 49 -5.76 -8.52 14.82
C THR A 49 -5.29 -7.67 16.00
N PHE A 50 -4.31 -6.81 15.76
CA PHE A 50 -3.88 -5.80 16.72
C PHE A 50 -3.78 -4.43 16.10
N CYS A 51 -3.80 -3.41 16.95
CA CYS A 51 -3.46 -2.05 16.61
C CYS A 51 -2.58 -1.43 17.71
N ILE A 52 -1.53 -0.72 17.32
CA ILE A 52 -0.73 0.16 18.17
C ILE A 52 -0.91 1.60 17.70
N ILE A 53 -1.15 2.50 18.65
CA ILE A 53 -1.18 3.94 18.40
C ILE A 53 -0.16 4.61 19.29
N ALA A 54 0.76 5.35 18.70
CA ALA A 54 1.75 6.16 19.40
C ALA A 54 2.12 7.35 18.52
N TYR A 55 2.23 8.57 19.04
CA TYR A 55 2.77 9.75 18.36
C TYR A 55 2.64 9.76 16.81
N ALA A 56 1.46 10.12 16.30
CA ALA A 56 1.15 10.17 14.86
C ALA A 56 1.41 8.87 14.07
N THR A 57 1.62 7.75 14.76
CA THR A 57 1.87 6.42 14.19
C THR A 57 0.69 5.51 14.49
N PHE A 58 0.24 4.81 13.46
CA PHE A 58 -0.77 3.76 13.55
C PHE A 58 -0.18 2.48 12.96
N ILE A 59 0.00 1.44 13.79
CA ILE A 59 0.53 0.16 13.35
C ILE A 59 -0.55 -0.88 13.54
N LYS A 60 -0.86 -1.65 12.51
CA LYS A 60 -1.76 -2.79 12.61
C LYS A 60 -1.11 -4.06 12.12
N GLY A 61 -1.71 -5.19 12.46
CA GLY A 61 -1.27 -6.48 11.95
C GLY A 61 -1.93 -7.61 12.69
N PHE A 62 -1.20 -8.70 12.85
CA PHE A 62 -1.69 -9.91 13.48
C PHE A 62 -0.97 -10.17 14.79
N TRP A 63 -1.63 -10.84 15.72
CA TRP A 63 -0.99 -11.25 16.96
C TRP A 63 -1.25 -12.73 17.27
N SER A 64 -0.26 -13.34 17.90
CA SER A 64 -0.26 -14.75 18.28
C SER A 64 0.29 -14.92 19.70
N MET A 65 0.15 -16.15 20.22
CA MET A 65 0.68 -16.56 21.52
C MET A 65 1.72 -17.63 21.25
N GLU A 66 2.96 -17.35 21.56
CA GLU A 66 4.08 -18.24 21.31
C GLU A 66 4.86 -18.46 22.59
N LYS A 67 4.92 -19.71 23.05
CA LYS A 67 5.71 -20.11 24.24
C LYS A 67 5.45 -19.20 25.46
N GLY A 68 4.19 -18.80 25.68
CA GLY A 68 3.78 -17.93 26.79
C GLY A 68 4.04 -16.43 26.60
N ARG A 69 4.32 -15.99 25.37
CA ARG A 69 4.52 -14.58 25.00
C ARG A 69 3.49 -14.16 23.98
N ILE A 70 3.17 -12.87 23.95
CA ILE A 70 2.38 -12.27 22.86
C ILE A 70 3.37 -11.81 21.81
N VAL A 71 3.19 -12.27 20.57
CA VAL A 71 3.94 -11.81 19.41
C VAL A 71 2.97 -10.99 18.57
N VAL A 72 3.33 -9.76 18.24
CA VAL A 72 2.59 -8.94 17.28
C VAL A 72 3.44 -8.74 16.04
N THR A 73 2.86 -9.05 14.89
CA THR A 73 3.50 -9.03 13.58
C THR A 73 2.81 -7.95 12.74
N PRO A 74 3.43 -6.76 12.59
CA PRO A 74 2.89 -5.68 11.77
C PRO A 74 2.57 -6.13 10.34
N LYS A 75 1.49 -5.61 9.77
CA LYS A 75 1.14 -5.81 8.36
C LYS A 75 1.91 -4.78 7.53
N ASN A 76 3.13 -5.13 7.14
CA ASN A 76 3.90 -4.36 6.17
C ASN A 76 3.38 -4.57 4.74
N PRO A 77 3.64 -3.65 3.80
CA PRO A 77 3.32 -3.84 2.38
C PRO A 77 3.92 -5.15 1.85
N THR A 78 3.13 -5.91 1.09
CA THR A 78 3.58 -7.22 0.54
C THR A 78 4.68 -7.04 -0.51
N HIS A 79 4.70 -5.89 -1.19
CA HIS A 79 5.68 -5.54 -2.22
C HIS A 79 6.18 -4.11 -1.97
N CYS A 80 7.46 -3.86 -2.24
CA CYS A 80 8.05 -2.52 -2.11
C CYS A 80 7.53 -1.57 -3.20
N PHE A 81 7.01 -2.12 -4.30
CA PHE A 81 6.41 -1.35 -5.38
C PHE A 81 4.95 -1.75 -5.56
N GLU A 82 4.09 -0.74 -5.67
CA GLU A 82 2.71 -0.88 -6.06
C GLU A 82 2.44 -0.05 -7.31
N LEU A 83 1.58 -0.57 -8.19
CA LEU A 83 1.15 0.11 -9.38
C LEU A 83 -0.37 0.12 -9.41
N LEU A 84 -0.96 1.31 -9.51
CA LEU A 84 -2.38 1.50 -9.77
C LEU A 84 -2.52 2.05 -11.19
N GLY A 85 -3.51 1.59 -11.93
CA GLY A 85 -3.71 1.98 -13.32
C GLY A 85 -5.15 2.29 -13.65
N ARG A 86 -5.33 3.22 -14.59
CA ARG A 86 -6.60 3.46 -15.27
C ARG A 86 -6.38 3.65 -16.76
N TYR A 87 -7.45 3.48 -17.53
CA TYR A 87 -7.48 3.96 -18.90
C TYR A 87 -7.90 5.43 -18.91
N ASN A 88 -7.07 6.28 -19.49
CA ASN A 88 -7.34 7.68 -19.69
C ASN A 88 -7.52 7.96 -21.21
N PRO A 89 -8.76 8.26 -21.66
CA PRO A 89 -9.06 8.43 -23.08
C PRO A 89 -8.44 9.69 -23.70
N THR A 90 -7.94 10.64 -22.88
CA THR A 90 -7.27 11.85 -23.40
C THR A 90 -5.83 11.58 -23.84
N ILE A 91 -5.18 10.56 -23.28
CA ILE A 91 -3.83 10.13 -23.68
C ILE A 91 -3.94 9.30 -24.96
N LYS A 92 -3.57 9.91 -26.10
CA LYS A 92 -3.64 9.27 -27.42
C LYS A 92 -2.44 8.38 -27.74
N GLU A 93 -1.27 8.72 -27.20
CA GLU A 93 -0.02 7.99 -27.40
C GLU A 93 0.80 7.98 -26.10
N GLY A 94 1.46 6.85 -25.85
CA GLY A 94 2.28 6.67 -24.67
C GLY A 94 1.45 6.50 -23.40
N PHE A 95 2.04 6.84 -22.28
CA PHE A 95 1.43 6.72 -20.96
C PHE A 95 2.06 7.69 -19.97
N LYS A 96 1.39 7.97 -18.86
CA LYS A 96 1.96 8.75 -17.76
C LYS A 96 1.98 7.98 -16.45
N ILE A 97 2.97 8.27 -15.63
CA ILE A 97 3.10 7.72 -14.28
C ILE A 97 3.30 8.87 -13.30
N MET A 98 2.49 8.92 -12.25
CA MET A 98 2.77 9.68 -11.03
C MET A 98 3.60 8.81 -10.08
N PHE A 99 4.72 9.33 -9.57
CA PHE A 99 5.64 8.61 -8.68
C PHE A 99 5.53 9.14 -7.25
N LYS A 100 5.24 8.25 -6.30
CA LYS A 100 5.18 8.55 -4.85
C LYS A 100 6.20 7.71 -4.08
N GLY A 101 7.01 8.33 -3.22
CA GLY A 101 8.03 7.67 -2.40
C GLY A 101 9.34 7.35 -3.12
N PHE A 102 9.40 7.45 -4.45
CA PHE A 102 10.57 7.07 -5.26
C PHE A 102 11.84 7.92 -5.01
N SER A 103 11.74 9.02 -4.26
CA SER A 103 12.88 9.85 -3.88
C SER A 103 13.56 9.44 -2.58
N GLU A 104 12.96 8.50 -1.83
CA GLU A 104 13.48 8.04 -0.52
C GLU A 104 14.74 7.19 -0.68
N GLU A 105 14.82 6.40 -1.76
CA GLU A 105 15.93 5.50 -2.05
C GLU A 105 16.29 5.51 -3.55
N ASP A 106 17.40 4.86 -3.92
CA ASP A 106 17.82 4.69 -5.30
C ASP A 106 16.86 3.74 -6.05
N THR A 107 15.88 4.31 -6.75
CA THR A 107 14.86 3.58 -7.50
C THR A 107 15.02 3.71 -9.01
N PHE A 108 14.66 2.65 -9.74
CA PHE A 108 14.82 2.57 -11.18
C PHE A 108 13.58 1.98 -11.88
N LEU A 109 13.33 2.45 -13.10
CA LEU A 109 12.26 2.02 -14.00
C LEU A 109 12.83 1.41 -15.28
N GLY A 110 12.36 0.23 -15.65
CA GLY A 110 12.62 -0.42 -16.94
C GLY A 110 11.35 -0.51 -17.79
N LYS A 111 11.53 -0.57 -19.10
CA LYS A 111 10.44 -0.82 -20.07
C LYS A 111 10.59 -2.21 -20.71
N ALA A 112 9.50 -2.73 -21.27
CA ALA A 112 9.49 -4.01 -21.97
C ALA A 112 10.67 -4.18 -22.95
N GLY A 113 11.37 -5.30 -22.85
CA GLY A 113 12.44 -5.67 -23.79
C GLY A 113 13.76 -4.92 -23.60
N SER A 114 13.88 -4.04 -22.61
CA SER A 114 15.14 -3.39 -22.24
C SER A 114 15.83 -4.12 -21.09
N ASP A 115 17.14 -4.31 -21.21
CA ASP A 115 18.02 -4.71 -20.10
C ASP A 115 18.48 -3.49 -19.27
N SER A 116 18.01 -2.30 -19.63
CA SER A 116 18.44 -1.04 -19.05
C SER A 116 17.32 -0.43 -18.21
N MET A 117 17.68 0.01 -17.00
CA MET A 117 16.80 0.61 -16.02
C MET A 117 17.19 2.09 -15.85
N GLN A 118 16.22 2.97 -16.01
CA GLN A 118 16.38 4.40 -15.84
C GLN A 118 16.12 4.79 -14.39
N ARG A 119 17.04 5.54 -13.81
CA ARG A 119 16.87 6.13 -12.48
C ARG A 119 15.66 7.06 -12.44
N VAL A 120 14.82 6.97 -11.39
CA VAL A 120 13.62 7.83 -11.28
C VAL A 120 14.02 9.24 -10.84
N PHE A 121 14.69 9.38 -9.70
CA PHE A 121 15.21 10.66 -9.21
C PHE A 121 16.74 10.70 -9.24
N ASN A 122 17.32 11.88 -9.51
CA ASN A 122 18.77 12.07 -9.34
C ASN A 122 19.23 11.65 -7.94
N LYS A 123 20.51 11.29 -7.82
CA LYS A 123 21.11 11.02 -6.51
C LYS A 123 20.92 12.22 -5.58
N ASN A 124 20.63 11.94 -4.32
CA ASN A 124 20.42 12.92 -3.25
C ASN A 124 19.45 14.04 -3.67
N PRO A 125 18.20 13.72 -4.03
CA PRO A 125 17.21 14.73 -4.36
C PRO A 125 16.93 15.59 -3.12
N ASN A 126 16.86 16.92 -3.27
CA ASN A 126 16.73 17.84 -2.12
C ASN A 126 15.74 19.01 -2.32
N CYS A 127 15.09 19.11 -3.48
CA CYS A 127 14.07 20.12 -3.76
C CYS A 127 12.85 19.46 -4.38
N PHE A 128 11.68 19.60 -3.72
CA PHE A 128 10.51 18.81 -4.08
C PHE A 128 9.25 19.60 -4.45
N ASP A 129 8.74 19.36 -5.67
CA ASP A 129 7.54 19.98 -6.25
C ASP A 129 6.54 18.89 -6.68
N ASN A 130 5.80 18.34 -5.72
CA ASN A 130 4.79 17.29 -5.94
C ASN A 130 3.55 17.89 -6.67
N PRO A 131 2.87 17.18 -7.61
CA PRO A 131 3.04 15.78 -8.01
C PRO A 131 4.16 15.52 -9.03
N TYR A 132 4.88 14.41 -8.85
CA TYR A 132 5.89 13.94 -9.80
C TYR A 132 5.31 13.08 -10.90
N VAL A 133 4.86 13.72 -11.97
CA VAL A 133 4.25 13.05 -13.12
C VAL A 133 5.22 13.05 -14.30
N TYR A 134 5.51 11.87 -14.85
CA TYR A 134 6.29 11.74 -16.08
C TYR A 134 5.41 11.22 -17.23
N GLN A 135 5.40 11.94 -18.35
CA GLN A 135 4.74 11.51 -19.59
C GLN A 135 5.75 10.80 -20.51
N PHE A 136 5.55 9.52 -20.73
CA PHE A 136 6.27 8.73 -21.72
C PHE A 136 5.56 8.87 -23.06
N LYS A 137 6.35 9.09 -24.13
CA LYS A 137 5.82 9.21 -25.50
C LYS A 137 5.62 7.85 -26.18
N GLU A 138 6.41 6.86 -25.80
CA GLU A 138 6.38 5.53 -26.40
C GLU A 138 5.51 4.57 -25.57
N ASN A 139 4.68 3.79 -26.24
CA ASN A 139 3.92 2.72 -25.61
C ASN A 139 4.84 1.58 -25.16
N THR A 140 4.44 0.89 -24.09
CA THR A 140 5.09 -0.35 -23.65
C THR A 140 4.05 -1.31 -23.10
N SER A 141 4.31 -2.62 -23.17
CA SER A 141 3.39 -3.64 -22.65
C SER A 141 3.59 -3.93 -21.16
N ARG A 142 4.75 -3.57 -20.62
CA ARG A 142 5.13 -3.77 -19.21
C ARG A 142 6.14 -2.73 -18.77
N ILE A 143 6.11 -2.42 -17.49
CA ILE A 143 7.18 -1.68 -16.81
C ILE A 143 7.73 -2.54 -15.68
N SER A 144 8.98 -2.26 -15.32
CA SER A 144 9.65 -2.93 -14.21
C SER A 144 10.19 -1.91 -13.23
N PHE A 145 10.11 -2.22 -11.95
CA PHE A 145 10.71 -1.41 -10.88
C PHE A 145 11.71 -2.22 -10.08
N VAL A 146 12.77 -1.56 -9.64
CA VAL A 146 13.78 -2.10 -8.73
C VAL A 146 14.33 -0.96 -7.88
N ASP A 147 14.70 -1.27 -6.64
CA ASP A 147 15.39 -0.37 -5.74
C ASP A 147 16.80 -0.88 -5.41
N VAL A 148 17.64 0.02 -4.93
CA VAL A 148 18.94 -0.28 -4.33
C VAL A 148 19.00 0.46 -3.00
N ILE A 149 19.09 -0.28 -1.89
CA ILE A 149 19.33 0.31 -0.57
C ILE A 149 20.85 0.52 -0.40
N SER A 150 21.28 1.74 -0.09
CA SER A 150 22.69 2.08 0.23
C SER A 150 23.07 1.58 1.65
N GLU A 151 24.29 1.27 2.11
CA GLU A 151 25.66 1.22 1.57
C GLU A 151 26.48 0.04 2.19
N ALA A 152 25.89 -0.79 3.06
CA ALA A 152 26.65 -1.79 3.84
C ALA A 152 26.84 -3.15 3.14
N HIS A 153 25.99 -3.51 2.17
CA HIS A 153 25.99 -4.82 1.52
C HIS A 153 25.57 -4.72 0.06
N ILE A 154 26.36 -4.05 -0.75
CA ILE A 154 26.06 -3.86 -2.16
C ILE A 154 26.48 -5.10 -2.95
N ASP A 155 25.48 -5.90 -3.31
CA ASP A 155 25.45 -6.52 -4.62
C ASP A 155 24.26 -5.90 -5.35
N TYR A 156 24.53 -4.92 -6.21
CA TYR A 156 23.53 -4.19 -7.01
C TYR A 156 22.59 -5.15 -7.79
N ASN A 157 22.96 -6.42 -7.93
CA ASN A 157 22.17 -7.44 -8.60
C ASN A 157 21.23 -8.24 -7.68
N ARG A 158 21.06 -7.91 -6.39
CA ARG A 158 20.37 -8.76 -5.40
C ARG A 158 18.97 -8.31 -4.94
N ARG A 159 18.37 -7.32 -5.59
CA ARG A 159 16.96 -6.92 -5.33
C ARG A 159 16.02 -7.46 -6.40
N ASN A 160 14.82 -7.81 -5.95
CA ASN A 160 13.78 -8.29 -6.84
C ASN A 160 13.37 -7.18 -7.80
N THR A 161 13.38 -7.48 -9.09
CA THR A 161 12.73 -6.68 -10.11
C THR A 161 11.25 -7.04 -10.15
N TYR A 162 10.39 -6.05 -9.93
CA TYR A 162 8.93 -6.19 -9.96
C TYR A 162 8.43 -5.75 -11.33
N THR A 163 7.85 -6.66 -12.10
CA THR A 163 7.39 -6.37 -13.46
C THR A 163 5.88 -6.38 -13.54
N PHE A 164 5.30 -5.28 -14.01
CA PHE A 164 3.87 -5.05 -14.06
C PHE A 164 3.37 -5.05 -15.51
N PRO A 165 2.34 -5.85 -15.84
CA PRO A 165 1.67 -5.76 -17.14
C PRO A 165 0.79 -4.52 -17.17
N LEU A 166 0.92 -3.69 -18.22
CA LEU A 166 0.14 -2.45 -18.30
C LEU A 166 -1.30 -2.69 -18.78
N GLY A 167 -1.52 -3.72 -19.59
CA GLY A 167 -2.85 -4.03 -20.14
C GLY A 167 -3.37 -2.90 -21.01
N GLN A 168 -4.60 -2.44 -20.73
CA GLN A 168 -5.23 -1.32 -21.43
C GLN A 168 -5.00 0.03 -20.72
N HIS A 169 -4.34 0.05 -19.57
CA HIS A 169 -4.11 1.27 -18.81
C HIS A 169 -3.00 2.12 -19.45
N ASN A 170 -3.10 3.44 -19.31
CA ASN A 170 -2.12 4.41 -19.83
C ASN A 170 -1.89 5.60 -18.87
N ASP A 171 -2.52 5.58 -17.70
CA ASP A 171 -2.37 6.57 -16.64
C ASP A 171 -2.21 5.80 -15.33
N PHE A 172 -1.07 6.02 -14.68
CA PHE A 172 -0.64 5.19 -13.55
C PHE A 172 -0.24 6.02 -12.34
N ILE A 173 -0.37 5.40 -11.17
CA ILE A 173 0.24 5.83 -9.91
C ILE A 173 1.17 4.72 -9.47
N ALA A 174 2.46 5.01 -9.41
CA ALA A 174 3.47 4.14 -8.85
C ALA A 174 3.79 4.59 -7.43
N VAL A 175 3.72 3.67 -6.48
CA VAL A 175 4.07 3.91 -5.07
C VAL A 175 5.27 3.03 -4.72
N TYR A 176 6.31 3.66 -4.17
CA TYR A 176 7.41 2.98 -3.52
C TYR A 176 7.21 3.04 -2.01
N HIS A 177 7.33 1.88 -1.37
CA HIS A 177 7.34 1.72 0.07
C HIS A 177 8.75 1.32 0.47
N ASP A 178 9.49 2.22 1.13
CA ASP A 178 10.84 1.94 1.61
C ASP A 178 10.84 0.81 2.65
N PRO A 179 11.47 -0.35 2.35
CA PRO A 179 11.55 -1.45 3.30
C PRO A 179 12.34 -1.12 4.57
N GLY A 180 13.17 -0.08 4.56
CA GLY A 180 13.84 0.46 5.75
C GLY A 180 12.87 1.01 6.81
N GLN A 181 11.65 1.34 6.40
CA GLN A 181 10.59 1.83 7.30
C GLN A 181 9.62 0.73 7.76
N TYR A 182 9.84 -0.52 7.36
CA TYR A 182 8.98 -1.63 7.75
C TYR A 182 9.13 -1.93 9.24
N TYR A 183 8.00 -2.24 9.89
CA TYR A 183 8.02 -2.57 11.31
C TYR A 183 8.38 -4.04 11.51
N ASP A 184 9.35 -4.28 12.38
CA ASP A 184 9.68 -5.62 12.85
C ASP A 184 8.60 -6.20 13.76
N GLU A 185 8.64 -7.52 13.92
CA GLU A 185 7.84 -8.20 14.93
C GLU A 185 8.20 -7.70 16.34
N MET A 186 7.17 -7.47 17.14
CA MET A 186 7.32 -7.05 18.53
C MET A 186 6.88 -8.17 19.47
N ILE A 187 7.73 -8.51 20.43
CA ILE A 187 7.48 -9.59 21.39
C ILE A 187 7.23 -8.99 22.77
N PHE A 188 6.09 -9.34 23.36
CA PHE A 188 5.70 -8.95 24.69
C PHE A 188 5.74 -10.15 25.65
N THR A 189 6.47 -9.99 26.74
CA THR A 189 6.42 -10.93 27.86
C THR A 189 5.24 -10.59 28.76
N ILE A 190 4.58 -11.61 29.30
CA ILE A 190 3.38 -11.48 30.10
C ILE A 190 3.76 -11.58 31.58
N ALA A 191 3.39 -10.58 32.36
CA ALA A 191 3.51 -10.61 33.82
C ALA A 191 2.13 -10.47 34.47
N GLN A 192 1.91 -11.22 35.56
CA GLN A 192 0.75 -11.03 36.43
C GLN A 192 1.22 -10.41 37.74
N VAL A 193 0.80 -9.17 37.99
CA VAL A 193 1.14 -8.43 39.22
C VAL A 193 -0.16 -8.04 39.90
N SER A 194 -0.37 -8.52 41.13
CA SER A 194 -1.59 -8.26 41.92
C SER A 194 -2.89 -8.57 41.16
N GLY A 195 -2.90 -9.67 40.38
CA GLY A 195 -4.05 -10.10 39.57
C GLY A 195 -4.27 -9.31 38.27
N LYS A 196 -3.39 -8.36 37.93
CA LYS A 196 -3.44 -7.58 36.69
C LYS A 196 -2.43 -8.10 35.68
N ILE A 197 -2.82 -8.14 34.41
CA ILE A 197 -1.93 -8.50 33.30
C ILE A 197 -1.15 -7.25 32.88
N ILE A 198 0.16 -7.42 32.78
CA ILE A 198 1.12 -6.44 32.29
C ILE A 198 1.86 -7.06 31.09
N LEU A 199 2.04 -6.28 30.03
CA LEU A 199 2.85 -6.67 28.88
C LEU A 199 4.15 -5.88 28.90
N ASN A 200 5.28 -6.59 28.91
CA ASN A 200 6.62 -6.01 28.96
C ASN A 200 7.33 -6.25 27.62
N GLY A 201 7.56 -5.17 26.89
CA GLY A 201 8.45 -5.08 25.71
C GLY A 201 9.46 -3.95 25.94
N SER A 202 9.62 -3.04 24.98
CA SER A 202 10.39 -1.79 25.16
C SER A 202 9.77 -0.86 26.20
N ASN A 203 8.46 -0.96 26.41
CA ASN A 203 7.70 -0.25 27.45
C ASN A 203 6.83 -1.24 28.24
N VAL A 204 6.39 -0.80 29.42
CA VAL A 204 5.44 -1.53 30.27
C VAL A 204 4.02 -1.10 29.93
N PHE A 205 3.17 -2.06 29.57
CA PHE A 205 1.79 -1.85 29.18
C PHE A 205 0.84 -2.39 30.25
N HIS A 206 -0.07 -1.54 30.72
CA HIS A 206 -1.10 -1.92 31.68
C HIS A 206 -2.43 -2.17 30.97
N LYS A 207 -3.04 -3.33 31.24
CA LYS A 207 -4.39 -3.62 30.77
C LYS A 207 -5.40 -2.68 31.43
N LEU A 208 -6.25 -2.04 30.65
CA LEU A 208 -7.31 -1.15 31.14
C LEU A 208 -8.67 -1.87 31.18
N PRO A 209 -9.55 -1.51 32.14
CA PRO A 209 -10.94 -1.94 32.12
C PRO A 209 -11.69 -1.29 30.94
N MET A 210 -12.64 -2.03 30.37
CA MET A 210 -13.41 -1.60 29.20
C MET A 210 -14.62 -0.75 29.61
N ASP A 211 -14.40 0.53 29.91
CA ASP A 211 -15.47 1.49 30.20
C ASP A 211 -16.06 2.14 28.92
N GLU A 212 -17.15 2.91 29.04
CA GLU A 212 -17.83 3.52 27.89
C GLU A 212 -16.98 4.55 27.13
N ARG A 213 -16.07 5.24 27.82
CA ARG A 213 -15.16 6.18 27.18
C ARG A 213 -14.17 5.42 26.30
N LEU A 214 -13.55 4.38 26.85
CA LEU A 214 -12.60 3.55 26.12
C LEU A 214 -13.27 2.81 24.95
N LYS A 215 -14.53 2.38 25.10
CA LYS A 215 -15.32 1.83 23.99
C LYS A 215 -15.51 2.84 22.85
N LYS A 216 -15.71 4.12 23.17
CA LYS A 216 -15.82 5.17 22.15
C LYS A 216 -14.50 5.38 21.43
N GLU A 217 -13.41 5.55 22.18
CA GLU A 217 -12.05 5.69 21.62
C GLU A 217 -11.70 4.47 20.74
N MET A 218 -12.04 3.26 21.18
CA MET A 218 -11.83 2.05 20.39
C MET A 218 -12.67 1.98 19.12
N ARG A 219 -13.89 2.52 19.09
CA ARG A 219 -14.68 2.61 17.85
C ARG A 219 -14.00 3.51 16.84
N GLU A 220 -13.53 4.68 17.27
CA GLU A 220 -12.81 5.63 16.41
C GLU A 220 -11.53 5.00 15.85
N ILE A 221 -10.77 4.31 16.71
CA ILE A 221 -9.56 3.56 16.32
C ILE A 221 -9.86 2.47 15.29
N LYS A 222 -10.96 1.74 15.46
CA LYS A 222 -11.37 0.67 14.54
C LYS A 222 -11.82 1.21 13.18
N GLU A 223 -12.50 2.36 13.15
CA GLU A 223 -12.85 2.98 11.87
C GLU A 223 -11.58 3.42 11.12
N MET A 224 -10.59 4.02 11.80
CA MET A 224 -9.28 4.31 11.19
C MET A 224 -8.59 3.02 10.69
N ALA A 225 -8.64 1.92 11.47
CA ALA A 225 -8.02 0.65 11.10
C ALA A 225 -8.57 0.03 9.80
N LYS A 226 -9.88 0.20 9.55
CA LYS A 226 -10.58 -0.31 8.36
C LYS A 226 -10.15 0.41 7.08
N GLN A 227 -9.82 1.70 7.18
CA GLN A 227 -9.47 2.54 6.03
C GLN A 227 -8.15 2.11 5.36
N GLU A 228 -7.21 1.52 6.11
CA GLU A 228 -5.90 1.09 5.59
C GLU A 228 -5.87 -0.36 5.03
N GLY A 229 -7.01 -0.92 4.60
CA GLY A 229 -7.10 -2.28 4.06
C GLY A 229 -6.21 -2.53 2.83
N ASP A 230 -6.15 -3.77 2.30
CA ASP A 230 -5.57 -3.95 0.95
C ASP A 230 -6.46 -3.23 -0.07
N ILE A 231 -6.05 -2.03 -0.43
CA ILE A 231 -6.80 -1.17 -1.35
C ILE A 231 -6.67 -1.77 -2.76
N ASN A 232 -7.75 -2.35 -3.27
CA ASN A 232 -7.81 -2.85 -4.64
C ASN A 232 -8.00 -1.72 -5.67
N SER A 233 -8.54 -0.58 -5.24
CA SER A 233 -8.70 0.61 -6.07
C SER A 233 -8.70 1.87 -5.23
N VAL A 234 -8.19 2.96 -5.79
CA VAL A 234 -8.27 4.30 -5.18
C VAL A 234 -9.07 5.24 -6.08
N TYR A 235 -9.68 6.25 -5.48
CA TYR A 235 -10.30 7.37 -6.20
C TYR A 235 -9.42 8.60 -6.03
N CYS A 236 -8.97 9.16 -7.15
CA CYS A 236 -8.09 10.32 -7.16
C CYS A 236 -8.70 11.46 -7.96
N ASN A 237 -8.50 12.69 -7.51
CA ASN A 237 -8.79 13.84 -8.38
C ASN A 237 -7.66 14.06 -9.41
N PRO A 238 -7.79 15.02 -10.35
CA PRO A 238 -6.76 15.29 -11.34
C PRO A 238 -5.39 15.72 -10.77
N SER A 239 -5.35 16.21 -9.54
CA SER A 239 -4.11 16.53 -8.80
C SER A 239 -3.49 15.33 -8.09
N TYR A 240 -3.98 14.11 -8.35
CA TYR A 240 -3.54 12.86 -7.69
C TYR A 240 -3.74 12.83 -6.18
N ASN A 241 -4.65 13.66 -5.64
CA ASN A 241 -5.06 13.53 -4.25
C ASN A 241 -6.03 12.35 -4.11
N VAL A 242 -5.76 11.46 -3.14
CA VAL A 242 -6.55 10.23 -2.91
C VAL A 242 -7.69 10.54 -1.96
N PHE A 243 -8.90 10.13 -2.33
CA PHE A 243 -10.10 10.26 -1.52
C PHE A 243 -10.54 8.90 -0.97
N ASP A 244 -10.99 8.91 0.28
CA ASP A 244 -11.50 7.73 0.97
C ASP A 244 -12.97 7.48 0.59
N GLU A 245 -13.23 6.33 -0.03
CA GLU A 245 -14.58 5.87 -0.40
C GLU A 245 -15.49 5.69 0.83
N THR A 246 -14.93 5.37 2.01
CA THR A 246 -15.74 5.20 3.23
C THR A 246 -16.25 6.52 3.78
N ALA A 247 -15.58 7.62 3.45
CA ALA A 247 -15.98 8.98 3.82
C ALA A 247 -16.91 9.62 2.78
N MET A 248 -17.02 9.04 1.57
CA MET A 248 -17.72 9.62 0.44
C MET A 248 -18.61 8.59 -0.26
N SER A 249 -19.93 8.73 -0.16
CA SER A 249 -20.87 7.92 -0.94
C SER A 249 -20.75 8.28 -2.42
N ILE A 250 -20.05 7.44 -3.20
CA ILE A 250 -19.81 7.66 -4.63
C ILE A 250 -21.14 7.62 -5.38
N GLU A 251 -22.01 6.66 -5.07
CA GLU A 251 -23.31 6.46 -5.72
C GLU A 251 -24.24 7.66 -5.55
N ASP A 252 -24.25 8.27 -4.36
CA ASP A 252 -25.12 9.39 -4.05
C ASP A 252 -24.61 10.70 -4.67
N ASN A 253 -23.29 10.91 -4.69
CA ASN A 253 -22.71 12.21 -5.03
C ASN A 253 -22.16 12.32 -6.46
N PHE A 254 -21.97 11.19 -7.16
CA PHE A 254 -21.32 11.16 -8.47
C PHE A 254 -22.12 10.39 -9.52
N SER A 255 -21.91 10.76 -10.77
CA SER A 255 -22.38 10.03 -11.95
C SER A 255 -21.18 9.60 -12.78
N PHE A 256 -21.17 8.34 -13.21
CA PHE A 256 -20.07 7.84 -14.04
C PHE A 256 -20.22 8.33 -15.49
N ASP A 257 -19.19 9.00 -16.00
CA ASP A 257 -19.05 9.42 -17.40
C ASP A 257 -18.15 8.44 -18.13
N THR A 258 -18.73 7.68 -19.08
CA THR A 258 -18.02 6.67 -19.87
C THR A 258 -17.03 7.28 -20.85
N ALA A 259 -17.27 8.50 -21.36
CA ALA A 259 -16.40 9.16 -22.32
C ALA A 259 -15.12 9.68 -21.66
N LYS A 260 -15.23 10.12 -20.40
CA LYS A 260 -14.10 10.57 -19.57
C LYS A 260 -13.46 9.44 -18.75
N ASN A 261 -14.15 8.29 -18.65
CA ASN A 261 -13.82 7.20 -17.74
C ASN A 261 -13.59 7.71 -16.31
N ALA A 262 -14.56 8.48 -15.80
CA ALA A 262 -14.44 9.23 -14.56
C ALA A 262 -15.79 9.36 -13.84
N PHE A 263 -15.74 9.56 -12.53
CA PHE A 263 -16.88 9.90 -11.70
C PHE A 263 -16.99 11.42 -11.61
N ILE A 264 -18.11 11.96 -12.05
CA ILE A 264 -18.38 13.39 -12.13
C ILE A 264 -19.32 13.78 -11.01
N SER A 265 -18.93 14.77 -10.21
CA SER A 265 -19.77 15.25 -9.11
C SER A 265 -21.07 15.83 -9.64
N LYS A 266 -22.19 15.43 -9.03
CA LYS A 266 -23.52 15.97 -9.36
C LYS A 266 -23.69 17.42 -8.94
N PHE A 267 -22.85 17.91 -8.03
CA PHE A 267 -23.01 19.20 -7.37
C PHE A 267 -21.86 20.19 -7.61
N ASN A 268 -20.63 19.69 -7.80
CA ASN A 268 -19.42 20.52 -7.77
C ASN A 268 -18.64 20.55 -9.10
N TYR A 269 -19.12 19.86 -10.13
CA TYR A 269 -18.40 19.76 -11.40
C TYR A 269 -18.65 20.96 -12.33
N VAL A 270 -17.58 21.46 -12.94
CA VAL A 270 -17.61 22.39 -14.06
C VAL A 270 -16.95 21.74 -15.28
N GLU A 271 -17.64 21.73 -16.43
CA GLU A 271 -17.15 21.08 -17.65
C GLU A 271 -15.75 21.58 -18.03
N GLY A 272 -14.82 20.63 -18.19
CA GLY A 272 -13.43 20.89 -18.59
C GLY A 272 -12.47 21.24 -17.44
N GLU A 273 -12.92 21.31 -16.19
CA GLU A 273 -12.04 21.60 -15.04
C GLU A 273 -10.94 20.55 -14.85
N GLU A 274 -11.14 19.33 -15.36
CA GLU A 274 -10.16 18.25 -15.27
C GLU A 274 -8.96 18.40 -16.20
N LEU A 275 -9.05 19.29 -17.20
CA LEU A 275 -7.99 19.53 -18.18
C LEU A 275 -6.90 20.46 -17.65
N HIS A 276 -7.27 21.34 -16.71
CA HIS A 276 -6.42 22.38 -16.15
C HIS A 276 -6.56 22.46 -14.63
N PRO A 277 -6.27 21.39 -13.88
CA PRO A 277 -6.36 21.43 -12.42
C PRO A 277 -5.49 22.52 -11.82
N GLU A 278 -4.35 22.85 -12.42
CA GLU A 278 -3.45 23.93 -11.96
C GLU A 278 -4.09 25.33 -11.96
N LEU A 279 -5.16 25.54 -12.74
CA LEU A 279 -5.86 26.82 -12.81
C LEU A 279 -6.98 26.95 -11.76
N LYS A 280 -7.34 25.85 -11.09
CA LYS A 280 -8.39 25.84 -10.08
C LYS A 280 -7.81 26.22 -8.72
N GLU A 281 -8.41 27.21 -8.08
CA GLU A 281 -8.11 27.50 -6.68
C GLU A 281 -8.43 26.26 -5.84
N ASP A 282 -7.46 25.84 -5.03
CA ASP A 282 -7.56 24.64 -4.19
C ASP A 282 -7.85 23.32 -4.95
N ALA A 283 -7.28 23.19 -6.16
CA ALA A 283 -7.41 21.99 -6.99
C ALA A 283 -7.11 20.68 -6.26
N TYR A 284 -6.16 20.71 -5.31
CA TYR A 284 -5.77 19.55 -4.51
C TYR A 284 -6.95 18.97 -3.71
N HIS A 285 -7.86 19.81 -3.19
CA HIS A 285 -9.04 19.36 -2.45
C HIS A 285 -10.32 19.31 -3.31
N SER A 286 -10.22 19.58 -4.61
CA SER A 286 -11.36 19.54 -5.52
C SER A 286 -11.91 18.11 -5.66
N ILE A 287 -13.22 17.98 -5.49
CA ILE A 287 -13.99 16.73 -5.64
C ILE A 287 -14.95 16.75 -6.83
N GLY A 288 -14.76 17.67 -7.80
CA GLY A 288 -15.66 17.76 -8.95
C GLY A 288 -15.49 16.61 -9.95
N VAL A 289 -14.28 16.04 -10.05
CA VAL A 289 -13.96 14.84 -10.84
C VAL A 289 -13.11 13.88 -10.02
N LEU A 290 -13.50 12.60 -10.03
CA LEU A 290 -12.73 11.51 -9.44
C LEU A 290 -12.44 10.42 -10.47
N TYR A 291 -11.22 9.94 -10.46
CA TYR A 291 -10.72 8.87 -11.29
C TYR A 291 -10.48 7.64 -10.45
N LYS A 292 -11.10 6.51 -10.83
CA LYS A 292 -10.80 5.23 -10.23
C LYS A 292 -9.53 4.65 -10.84
N TYR A 293 -8.56 4.30 -10.01
CA TYR A 293 -7.37 3.54 -10.40
C TYR A 293 -7.42 2.18 -9.72
N ASP A 294 -7.23 1.12 -10.49
CA ASP A 294 -7.25 -0.25 -9.99
C ASP A 294 -5.82 -0.77 -9.76
N LYS A 295 -5.63 -1.58 -8.71
CA LYS A 295 -4.33 -2.19 -8.36
C LYS A 295 -3.93 -3.21 -9.41
N ILE A 296 -2.72 -3.06 -9.93
CA ILE A 296 -2.08 -3.97 -10.87
C ILE A 296 -1.05 -4.79 -10.09
N LEU A 297 -1.26 -6.10 -10.04
CA LEU A 297 -0.30 -7.02 -9.41
C LEU A 297 0.92 -7.23 -10.33
N PRO A 298 2.13 -7.39 -9.76
CA PRO A 298 3.29 -7.74 -10.55
C PRO A 298 3.10 -9.13 -11.18
N ALA A 299 3.34 -9.25 -12.49
CA ALA A 299 3.33 -10.53 -13.20
C ALA A 299 4.54 -11.39 -12.81
N THR A 300 5.68 -10.77 -12.50
CA THR A 300 6.89 -11.46 -12.05
C THR A 300 7.62 -10.65 -11.00
N ILE A 301 8.17 -11.35 -10.01
CA ILE A 301 9.09 -10.83 -9.00
C ILE A 301 10.31 -11.73 -9.05
N ALA A 302 11.42 -11.23 -9.60
CA ALA A 302 12.59 -12.05 -9.86
C ALA A 302 13.89 -11.25 -9.79
N LEU A 303 14.99 -11.94 -9.52
CA LEU A 303 16.33 -11.37 -9.60
C LEU A 303 16.78 -11.30 -11.07
N ILE A 304 16.77 -10.09 -11.64
CA ILE A 304 17.12 -9.87 -13.05
C ILE A 304 18.29 -8.87 -13.10
N PRO A 305 19.45 -9.23 -13.69
CA PRO A 305 20.52 -8.27 -13.92
C PRO A 305 20.08 -7.15 -14.86
N PHE A 306 20.54 -5.93 -14.60
CA PHE A 306 20.21 -4.76 -15.41
C PHE A 306 21.39 -3.80 -15.53
N LYS A 307 21.36 -2.96 -16.56
CA LYS A 307 22.25 -1.81 -16.75
C LYS A 307 21.56 -0.55 -16.26
N ILE A 308 22.28 0.35 -15.60
CA ILE A 308 21.73 1.63 -15.17
C ILE A 308 21.93 2.66 -16.27
N ILE A 309 20.86 3.38 -16.62
CA ILE A 309 20.93 4.61 -17.41
C ILE A 309 21.19 5.77 -16.45
N GLU A 310 22.29 6.49 -16.64
CA GLU A 310 22.70 7.57 -15.73
C GLU A 310 21.68 8.72 -15.65
N LYS A 311 21.02 9.02 -16.78
CA LYS A 311 20.02 10.09 -16.85
C LYS A 311 18.78 9.72 -16.03
N SER A 312 18.45 10.56 -15.06
CA SER A 312 17.26 10.42 -14.23
C SER A 312 15.99 10.92 -14.95
N LEU A 313 14.81 10.42 -14.56
CA LEU A 313 13.53 10.94 -15.04
C LEU A 313 13.29 12.36 -14.51
N PHE A 314 13.55 12.57 -13.21
CA PHE A 314 13.41 13.86 -12.53
C PHE A 314 14.75 14.35 -12.00
N ILE A 315 14.97 15.67 -12.09
CA ILE A 315 16.07 16.38 -11.45
C ILE A 315 15.46 17.29 -10.37
N ALA A 316 15.64 16.90 -9.12
CA ALA A 316 15.11 17.52 -7.92
C ALA A 316 16.27 18.11 -7.10
N LYS A 317 16.84 19.23 -7.58
CA LYS A 317 17.93 19.97 -6.93
C LYS A 317 17.51 21.41 -6.64
N CYS A 318 17.90 21.94 -5.49
CA CYS A 318 17.76 23.36 -5.17
C CYS A 318 18.60 24.22 -6.14
N ALA A 319 18.14 25.45 -6.42
CA ALA A 319 18.90 26.38 -7.25
C ALA A 319 20.27 26.70 -6.62
N GLY A 320 21.35 26.53 -7.40
CA GLY A 320 22.72 26.84 -6.98
C GLY A 320 23.63 25.62 -6.77
N GLU A 321 23.11 24.39 -6.90
CA GLU A 321 23.90 23.15 -6.87
C GLU A 321 23.92 22.50 -8.27
N GLU A 322 24.88 22.87 -9.12
CA GLU A 322 25.13 22.19 -10.41
C GLU A 322 25.66 20.76 -10.20
#